data_AF-A0A3D3T8T6-F1
#
_entry.id   AF-A0A3D3T8T6-F1
#
_cell.length_a   1.000
_cell.length_b   1.000
_cell.length_c   1.000
_cell.angle_alpha   90.00
_cell.angle_beta   90.00
_cell.angle_gamma   90.00
#
_symmetry.space_group_name_H-M   'P 1'
#
loop_
_entity.id
_entity.type
_entity.pdbx_description
1 polymer ?
#
loop_
_entity_poly.entity_id
_entity_poly.type
_entity_poly.pdbx_seq_one_letter_code
_entity_poly.pdbx_strand_id
1 'polypeptide(L)'
;MKRMACLVLMILLLTGCAGGGTEPEALVSVVRGEYLSLAGWQSQVALTAHYGDAVYQCSVDVRWRREGETVLTITQPQLLAGVTARLSPDEQVLEYDGAGVSIGLMDEEGLTPVSALPVMMEQLTQGYIARCSWAEEGTQLCLVCRDPSREAGQGTEYILFLDAAAHQLVRAEVQVDGVTRLEAVFEDFTMEMTDDDTGDNADLGGG
;
A
#
# COMPACT_ATOMS: atom_id res chain seq x y z
N MET A 1 6.49 -46.02 -49.21
CA MET A 1 7.77 -45.26 -49.22
C MET A 1 7.39 -43.77 -49.09
N LYS A 2 7.38 -43.17 -47.89
CA LYS A 2 8.47 -42.34 -47.29
C LYS A 2 8.96 -41.28 -48.31
N ARG A 3 8.74 -39.97 -48.15
CA ARG A 3 9.29 -39.00 -47.16
C ARG A 3 8.42 -37.72 -47.22
N MET A 4 7.88 -37.19 -46.13
CA MET A 4 8.51 -36.30 -45.13
C MET A 4 8.82 -34.89 -45.66
N ALA A 5 8.36 -33.88 -44.90
CA ALA A 5 8.77 -32.46 -44.86
C ALA A 5 7.90 -31.44 -45.63
N CYS A 6 6.93 -30.85 -44.92
CA CYS A 6 6.75 -29.39 -44.87
C CYS A 6 6.03 -29.00 -43.56
N LEU A 7 6.64 -29.45 -42.46
CA LEU A 7 6.62 -28.76 -41.17
C LEU A 7 7.23 -27.36 -41.38
N VAL A 8 6.38 -26.38 -41.66
CA VAL A 8 6.63 -24.96 -41.37
C VAL A 8 5.27 -24.40 -40.98
N LEU A 9 4.82 -24.63 -39.75
CA LEU A 9 5.19 -23.76 -38.63
C LEU A 9 4.93 -22.29 -39.01
N MET A 10 3.67 -21.98 -39.34
CA MET A 10 3.11 -20.63 -39.12
C MET A 10 2.96 -20.42 -37.60
N ILE A 11 4.08 -20.47 -36.87
CA ILE A 11 4.17 -19.73 -35.63
C ILE A 11 4.12 -18.28 -36.09
N LEU A 12 2.93 -17.69 -35.91
CA LEU A 12 2.82 -16.25 -35.74
C LEU A 12 3.82 -15.88 -34.65
N LEU A 13 4.97 -15.38 -35.08
CA LEU A 13 5.84 -14.54 -34.29
C LEU A 13 5.03 -13.28 -33.98
N LEU A 14 4.12 -13.40 -33.01
CA LEU A 14 3.84 -12.33 -32.06
C LEU A 14 5.14 -12.13 -31.30
N THR A 15 6.11 -11.48 -31.95
CA THR A 15 7.10 -10.68 -31.23
C THR A 15 6.29 -9.57 -30.60
N GLY A 16 5.71 -9.86 -29.42
CA GLY A 16 5.32 -8.82 -28.50
C GLY A 16 6.54 -7.93 -28.39
N CYS A 17 6.37 -6.66 -28.77
CA CYS A 17 7.36 -5.66 -28.46
C CYS A 17 7.63 -5.78 -26.96
N ALA A 18 8.84 -6.20 -26.61
CA ALA A 18 9.43 -5.88 -25.33
C ALA A 18 9.43 -4.34 -25.26
N GLY A 19 8.33 -3.78 -24.78
CA GLY A 19 8.30 -2.41 -24.32
C GLY A 19 9.32 -2.34 -23.19
N GLY A 20 10.30 -1.46 -23.30
CA GLY A 20 11.35 -1.27 -22.29
C GLY A 20 10.83 -0.66 -20.99
N GLY A 21 9.59 -1.00 -20.58
CA GLY A 21 9.06 -0.70 -19.26
C GLY A 21 9.64 -1.67 -18.24
N THR A 22 9.84 -1.19 -17.02
CA THR A 22 10.21 -2.03 -15.89
C THR A 22 9.12 -3.08 -15.67
N GLU A 23 9.46 -4.36 -15.56
CA GLU A 23 8.47 -5.38 -15.17
C GLU A 23 7.90 -5.05 -13.77
N PRO A 24 6.59 -5.26 -13.52
CA PRO A 24 5.97 -4.97 -12.23
C PRO A 24 6.76 -5.52 -11.02
N GLU A 25 7.24 -6.76 -11.11
CA GLU A 25 7.98 -7.44 -10.05
C GLU A 25 9.34 -6.79 -9.75
N ALA A 26 9.99 -6.23 -10.78
CA ALA A 26 11.24 -5.49 -10.60
C ALA A 26 10.98 -4.18 -9.84
N LEU A 27 9.89 -3.48 -10.17
CA LEU A 27 9.50 -2.25 -9.47
C LEU A 27 9.10 -2.52 -8.01
N VAL A 28 8.43 -3.63 -7.72
CA VAL A 28 8.07 -4.03 -6.34
C VAL A 28 9.28 -4.07 -5.41
N SER A 29 10.38 -4.64 -5.88
CA SER A 29 11.59 -4.79 -5.06
C SER A 29 12.19 -3.44 -4.70
N VAL A 30 12.18 -2.49 -5.65
CA VAL A 30 12.62 -1.10 -5.45
C VAL A 30 11.71 -0.39 -4.45
N VAL A 31 10.40 -0.40 -4.69
CA VAL A 31 9.39 0.20 -3.82
C VAL A 31 9.53 -0.33 -2.39
N ARG A 32 9.61 -1.66 -2.21
CA ARG A 32 9.75 -2.25 -0.88
C ARG A 32 11.03 -1.79 -0.17
N GLY A 33 12.15 -1.70 -0.90
CA GLY A 33 13.40 -1.17 -0.37
C GLY A 33 13.27 0.26 0.13
N GLU A 34 12.64 1.13 -0.65
CA GLU A 34 12.40 2.54 -0.28
C GLU A 34 11.49 2.68 0.94
N TYR A 35 10.39 1.90 0.99
CA TYR A 35 9.48 1.93 2.13
C TYR A 35 10.14 1.43 3.41
N LEU A 36 11.03 0.43 3.29
CA LEU A 36 11.88 -0.03 4.40
C LEU A 36 12.92 1.01 4.84
N SER A 37 13.22 2.04 4.03
CA SER A 37 14.13 3.14 4.38
C SER A 37 13.44 4.45 4.80
N LEU A 38 12.10 4.57 4.74
CA LEU A 38 11.38 5.76 5.24
C LEU A 38 11.51 6.10 6.75
N ALA A 39 12.12 7.23 7.11
CA ALA A 39 11.99 7.79 8.45
C ALA A 39 10.53 8.17 8.80
N GLY A 40 9.72 8.50 7.79
CA GLY A 40 8.32 8.85 7.98
C GLY A 40 7.55 8.98 6.67
N TRP A 41 6.23 9.09 6.77
CA TRP A 41 5.38 9.51 5.67
C TRP A 41 4.16 10.26 6.23
N GLN A 42 3.55 11.08 5.38
CA GLN A 42 2.29 11.74 5.71
C GLN A 42 1.42 11.88 4.46
N SER A 43 0.11 11.91 4.65
CA SER A 43 -0.89 12.06 3.59
C SER A 43 -2.23 12.47 4.17
N GLN A 44 -3.04 13.14 3.36
CA GLN A 44 -4.48 13.26 3.61
C GLN A 44 -5.18 12.08 2.93
N VAL A 45 -5.98 11.32 3.68
CA VAL A 45 -6.60 10.10 3.18
C VAL A 45 -8.12 10.19 3.24
N ALA A 46 -8.78 10.02 2.10
CA ALA A 46 -10.22 9.88 2.01
C ALA A 46 -10.58 8.39 2.13
N LEU A 47 -11.34 8.05 3.18
CA LEU A 47 -11.80 6.70 3.47
C LEU A 47 -13.27 6.53 3.12
N THR A 48 -13.61 5.41 2.50
CA THR A 48 -14.99 4.95 2.31
C THR A 48 -15.11 3.53 2.86
N ALA A 49 -15.80 3.37 3.98
CA ALA A 49 -16.01 2.10 4.67
C ALA A 49 -17.42 1.56 4.40
N HIS A 50 -17.51 0.26 4.10
CA HIS A 50 -18.73 -0.44 3.70
C HIS A 50 -19.15 -1.47 4.76
N TYR A 51 -20.21 -1.16 5.51
CA TYR A 51 -20.78 -2.01 6.56
C TYR A 51 -22.18 -2.50 6.18
N GLY A 52 -22.24 -3.63 5.46
CA GLY A 52 -23.51 -4.16 4.97
C GLY A 52 -24.16 -3.15 4.03
N ASP A 53 -25.33 -2.62 4.41
CA ASP A 53 -26.06 -1.60 3.63
C ASP A 53 -25.64 -0.15 3.97
N ALA A 54 -24.75 0.04 4.94
CA ALA A 54 -24.29 1.37 5.37
C ALA A 54 -22.92 1.71 4.79
N VAL A 55 -22.75 2.94 4.31
CA VAL A 55 -21.47 3.48 3.84
C VAL A 55 -21.09 4.67 4.71
N TYR A 56 -19.86 4.67 5.20
CA TYR A 56 -19.30 5.75 6.01
C TYR A 56 -18.11 6.34 5.30
N GLN A 57 -18.04 7.68 5.29
CA GLN A 57 -16.94 8.40 4.68
C GLN A 57 -16.30 9.31 5.71
N CYS A 58 -14.97 9.31 5.75
CA CYS A 58 -14.19 10.25 6.55
C CYS A 58 -12.91 10.63 5.82
N SER A 59 -12.38 11.79 6.20
CA SER A 59 -11.06 12.25 5.75
C SER A 59 -10.14 12.25 6.95
N VAL A 60 -8.92 11.75 6.79
CA VAL A 60 -7.95 11.55 7.87
C VAL A 60 -6.60 12.10 7.45
N ASP A 61 -6.03 13.00 8.25
CA ASP A 61 -4.62 13.36 8.13
C ASP A 61 -3.79 12.32 8.86
N VAL A 62 -2.85 11.71 8.15
CA VAL A 62 -1.96 10.70 8.69
C VAL A 62 -0.55 11.24 8.77
N ARG A 63 0.11 11.01 9.89
CA ARG A 63 1.55 11.14 10.05
C ARG A 63 2.10 9.89 10.69
N TRP A 64 2.89 9.15 9.95
CA TRP A 64 3.61 7.99 10.44
C TRP A 64 5.09 8.30 10.57
N ARG A 65 5.72 7.76 11.61
CA ARG A 65 7.16 7.85 11.86
C ARG A 65 7.68 6.45 12.16
N ARG A 66 8.85 6.11 11.63
CA ARG A 66 9.54 4.86 11.96
C ARG A 66 9.90 4.81 13.44
N GLU A 67 10.46 5.92 13.92
CA GLU A 67 10.77 6.13 15.33
C GLU A 67 9.79 7.17 15.88
N GLY A 68 8.86 6.72 16.72
CA GLY A 68 7.85 7.57 17.35
C GLY A 68 6.42 7.11 17.11
N GLU A 69 5.47 7.99 17.41
CA GLU A 69 4.05 7.71 17.30
C GLU A 69 3.53 7.92 15.88
N THR A 70 2.60 7.06 15.46
CA THR A 70 1.72 7.33 14.34
C THR A 70 0.54 8.16 14.85
N VAL A 71 0.26 9.28 14.19
CA VAL A 71 -0.84 10.18 14.52
C VAL A 71 -1.83 10.21 13.36
N LEU A 72 -3.09 9.92 13.67
CA LEU A 72 -4.21 9.89 12.73
C LEU A 72 -5.24 10.92 13.20
N THR A 73 -5.53 11.94 12.41
CA THR A 73 -6.48 13.01 12.78
C THR A 73 -7.64 13.05 11.80
N ILE A 74 -8.85 12.81 12.28
CA ILE A 74 -10.04 12.97 11.44
C ILE A 74 -10.20 14.46 11.11
N THR A 75 -10.29 14.80 9.83
CA THR A 75 -10.54 16.16 9.34
C THR A 75 -11.97 16.33 8.86
N GLN A 76 -12.62 15.23 8.43
CA GLN A 76 -14.03 15.21 8.05
C GLN A 76 -14.71 13.90 8.47
N PRO A 77 -16.04 13.93 8.74
CA PRO A 77 -16.94 15.10 8.71
C PRO A 77 -16.69 16.07 9.87
N GLN A 78 -17.18 17.31 9.75
CA GLN A 78 -16.93 18.38 10.73
C GLN A 78 -17.28 18.00 12.19
N LEU A 79 -18.29 17.14 12.38
CA LEU A 79 -18.70 16.65 13.69
C LEU A 79 -17.60 15.84 14.40
N LEU A 80 -16.74 15.19 13.62
CA LEU A 80 -15.64 14.34 14.09
C LEU A 80 -14.27 14.99 13.87
N ALA A 81 -14.23 16.19 13.30
CA ALA A 81 -12.98 16.87 12.99
C ALA A 81 -12.18 17.16 14.27
N GLY A 82 -10.89 16.83 14.26
CA GLY A 82 -9.98 16.95 15.40
C GLY A 82 -9.89 15.70 16.27
N VAL A 83 -10.77 14.70 16.08
CA VAL A 83 -10.63 13.41 16.74
C VAL A 83 -9.32 12.80 16.28
N THR A 84 -8.42 12.60 17.24
CA THR A 84 -7.06 12.10 16.99
C THR A 84 -6.93 10.70 17.58
N ALA A 85 -6.19 9.86 16.88
CA ALA A 85 -5.76 8.53 17.28
C ALA A 85 -4.23 8.50 17.25
N ARG A 86 -3.61 8.07 18.34
CA ARG A 86 -2.15 7.87 18.42
C ARG A 86 -1.88 6.38 18.53
N LEU A 87 -0.91 5.87 17.77
CA LEU A 87 -0.41 4.51 17.91
C LEU A 87 1.07 4.58 18.23
N SER A 88 1.46 4.04 19.38
CA SER A 88 2.87 3.92 19.74
C SER A 88 3.42 2.58 19.24
N PRO A 89 4.75 2.46 19.06
CA PRO A 89 5.37 1.19 18.67
C PRO A 89 5.16 0.09 19.72
N ASP A 90 5.11 0.47 21.00
CA ASP A 90 5.10 -0.45 22.16
C ASP A 90 3.67 -0.77 22.65
N GLU A 91 2.72 0.11 22.36
CA GLU A 91 1.31 -0.03 22.70
C GLU A 91 0.45 0.28 21.47
N GLN A 92 -0.29 -0.74 20.99
CA GLN A 92 -1.41 -0.58 20.02
C GLN A 92 -2.63 0.10 20.68
N VAL A 93 -2.39 1.00 21.64
CA VAL A 93 -3.45 1.71 22.35
C VAL A 93 -3.85 2.91 21.53
N LEU A 94 -5.06 2.85 21.00
CA LEU A 94 -5.67 3.94 20.26
C LEU A 94 -6.21 4.99 21.24
N GLU A 95 -5.42 6.02 21.52
CA GLU A 95 -5.86 7.11 22.38
C GLU A 95 -6.72 8.11 21.60
N TYR A 96 -8.01 8.13 21.90
CA TYR A 96 -8.96 9.12 21.38
C TYR A 96 -9.12 10.30 22.33
N ASP A 97 -8.68 11.49 21.92
CA ASP A 97 -8.90 12.74 22.65
C ASP A 97 -10.40 13.17 22.55
N GLY A 98 -11.27 12.53 23.34
CA GLY A 98 -12.68 12.92 23.54
C GLY A 98 -13.70 12.30 22.56
N ALA A 99 -14.90 12.06 23.09
CA ALA A 99 -16.07 11.43 22.43
C ALA A 99 -15.71 10.27 21.49
N GLY A 100 -15.38 9.11 22.07
CA GLY A 100 -15.01 7.90 21.34
C GLY A 100 -15.98 7.57 20.20
N VAL A 101 -15.52 7.79 18.98
CA VAL A 101 -16.25 7.41 17.77
C VAL A 101 -15.95 5.94 17.51
N SER A 102 -16.88 5.06 17.88
CA SER A 102 -16.80 3.67 17.45
C SER A 102 -17.29 3.58 16.00
N ILE A 103 -16.36 3.53 15.04
CA ILE A 103 -16.67 3.36 13.61
C ILE A 103 -16.93 1.87 13.28
N GLY A 104 -16.93 0.98 14.28
CA GLY A 104 -17.13 -0.46 14.10
C GLY A 104 -15.88 -1.18 13.58
N LEU A 105 -15.89 -2.51 13.71
CA LEU A 105 -14.82 -3.40 13.24
C LEU A 105 -15.14 -3.88 11.81
N MET A 106 -14.12 -4.00 10.97
CA MET A 106 -14.22 -4.48 9.58
C MET A 106 -14.03 -5.99 9.46
N ASP A 107 -13.27 -6.59 10.38
CA ASP A 107 -13.01 -8.02 10.46
C ASP A 107 -13.03 -8.52 11.93
N GLU A 108 -12.85 -9.84 12.10
CA GLU A 108 -12.82 -10.49 13.41
C GLU A 108 -11.54 -10.20 14.21
N GLU A 109 -10.50 -9.67 13.55
CA GLU A 109 -9.19 -9.34 14.15
C GLU A 109 -9.18 -7.94 14.78
N GLY A 110 -10.25 -7.16 14.60
CA GLY A 110 -10.42 -5.86 15.22
C GLY A 110 -9.98 -4.68 14.35
N LEU A 111 -9.80 -4.90 13.05
CA LEU A 111 -9.40 -3.85 12.12
C LEU A 111 -10.51 -2.79 12.01
N THR A 112 -10.16 -1.51 12.10
CA THR A 112 -11.08 -0.38 11.88
C THR A 112 -10.65 0.38 10.63
N PRO A 113 -11.53 1.20 10.03
CA PRO A 113 -11.15 2.00 8.86
C PRO A 113 -9.91 2.86 9.07
N VAL A 114 -9.77 3.43 10.28
CA VAL A 114 -8.64 4.30 10.64
C VAL A 114 -7.39 3.49 10.95
N SER A 115 -7.51 2.39 11.69
CA SER A 115 -6.35 1.54 12.03
C SER A 115 -5.84 0.70 10.86
N ALA A 116 -6.60 0.56 9.77
CA ALA A 116 -6.14 -0.10 8.56
C ALA A 116 -5.06 0.68 7.79
N LEU A 117 -4.98 1.99 7.96
CA LEU A 117 -4.00 2.83 7.28
C LEU A 117 -2.54 2.44 7.57
N PRO A 118 -2.10 2.32 8.85
CA PRO A 118 -0.76 1.81 9.12
C PRO A 118 -0.59 0.35 8.66
N VAL A 119 -1.61 -0.49 8.76
CA VAL A 119 -1.53 -1.90 8.33
C VAL A 119 -1.31 -2.02 6.81
N MET A 120 -1.94 -1.17 5.99
CA MET A 120 -1.70 -1.12 4.54
C MET A 120 -0.21 -0.86 4.23
N MET A 121 0.46 -0.05 5.05
CA MET A 121 1.88 0.26 4.89
C MET A 121 2.77 -0.90 5.35
N GLU A 122 2.37 -1.61 6.41
CA GLU A 122 3.02 -2.85 6.84
C GLU A 122 2.93 -3.91 5.73
N GLN A 123 1.84 -3.97 4.96
CA GLN A 123 1.74 -4.88 3.83
C GLN A 123 2.74 -4.58 2.71
N LEU A 124 3.09 -3.30 2.46
CA LEU A 124 4.11 -2.94 1.47
C LEU A 124 5.50 -3.43 1.89
N THR A 125 5.81 -3.34 3.18
CA THR A 125 7.14 -3.65 3.72
C THR A 125 7.32 -5.12 4.07
N GLN A 126 6.32 -5.74 4.69
CA GLN A 126 6.39 -7.08 5.29
C GLN A 126 5.35 -8.07 4.73
N GLY A 127 4.30 -7.57 4.08
CA GLY A 127 3.20 -8.39 3.56
C GLY A 127 3.64 -9.40 2.49
N TYR A 128 2.96 -10.55 2.46
CA TYR A 128 3.14 -11.52 1.39
C TYR A 128 2.39 -11.05 0.14
N ILE A 129 3.14 -10.62 -0.89
CA ILE A 129 2.60 -10.19 -2.18
C ILE A 129 2.21 -11.44 -2.96
N ALA A 130 0.92 -11.74 -2.99
CA ALA A 130 0.38 -12.88 -3.69
C ALA A 130 0.16 -12.63 -5.18
N ARG A 131 0.03 -11.35 -5.58
CA ARG A 131 -0.03 -10.93 -6.98
C ARG A 131 0.58 -9.54 -7.14
N CYS A 132 1.29 -9.35 -8.24
CA CYS A 132 1.77 -8.07 -8.73
C CYS A 132 1.31 -7.89 -10.19
N SER A 133 0.88 -6.69 -10.57
CA SER A 133 0.54 -6.36 -11.96
C SER A 133 0.49 -4.85 -12.18
N TRP A 134 0.52 -4.41 -13.43
CA TRP A 134 0.10 -3.06 -13.78
C TRP A 134 -1.42 -2.92 -13.65
N ALA A 135 -1.88 -1.91 -12.90
CA ALA A 135 -3.27 -1.43 -12.96
C ALA A 135 -3.46 -0.49 -14.15
N GLU A 136 -2.45 0.34 -14.41
CA GLU A 136 -2.31 1.13 -15.62
C GLU A 136 -0.85 1.00 -16.08
N GLU A 137 -0.65 0.60 -17.35
CA GLU A 137 0.64 0.16 -17.88
C GLU A 137 1.71 1.25 -17.70
N GLY A 138 2.74 0.94 -16.90
CA GLY A 138 3.87 1.84 -16.65
C GLY A 138 3.57 3.07 -15.80
N THR A 139 2.34 3.25 -15.31
CA THR A 139 1.93 4.43 -14.53
C THR A 139 1.39 4.07 -13.15
N GLN A 140 0.71 2.92 -12.98
CA GLN A 140 0.19 2.50 -11.69
C GLN A 140 0.45 1.01 -11.42
N LEU A 141 1.28 0.75 -10.41
CA LEU A 141 1.57 -0.60 -9.90
C LEU A 141 0.44 -1.05 -8.97
N CYS A 142 -0.01 -2.31 -9.10
CA CYS A 142 -1.00 -2.93 -8.22
C CYS A 142 -0.44 -4.18 -7.54
N LEU A 143 -0.56 -4.21 -6.22
CA LEU A 143 -0.13 -5.30 -5.36
C LEU A 143 -1.33 -5.86 -4.61
N VAL A 144 -1.43 -7.19 -4.56
CA VAL A 144 -2.40 -7.88 -3.70
C VAL A 144 -1.62 -8.61 -2.62
N CYS A 145 -1.78 -8.17 -1.37
CA CYS A 145 -1.19 -8.79 -0.19
C CYS A 145 -2.25 -9.60 0.55
N ARG A 146 -1.91 -10.84 0.94
CA ARG A 146 -2.77 -11.70 1.75
C ARG A 146 -1.96 -12.68 2.60
N ASP A 147 -2.60 -13.28 3.59
CA ASP A 147 -2.03 -14.42 4.30
C ASP A 147 -1.72 -15.56 3.30
N PRO A 148 -0.46 -16.03 3.21
CA PRO A 148 -0.07 -17.10 2.28
C PRO A 148 -0.75 -18.45 2.58
N SER A 149 -1.32 -18.64 3.78
CA SER A 149 -2.09 -19.82 4.16
C SER A 149 -3.54 -19.80 3.65
N ARG A 150 -4.01 -18.65 3.14
CA ARG A 150 -5.38 -18.44 2.65
C ARG A 150 -5.43 -18.43 1.12
N GLU A 151 -6.56 -18.89 0.59
CA GLU A 151 -6.87 -18.76 -0.84
C GLU A 151 -7.32 -17.33 -1.17
N ALA A 152 -7.31 -16.96 -2.45
CA ALA A 152 -7.82 -15.67 -2.90
C ALA A 152 -9.30 -15.50 -2.50
N GLY A 153 -9.65 -14.31 -2.00
CA GLY A 153 -10.99 -14.02 -1.49
C GLY A 153 -11.33 -14.67 -0.14
N GLN A 154 -10.38 -15.25 0.60
CA GLN A 154 -10.59 -15.73 1.97
C GLN A 154 -9.80 -14.89 2.97
N GLY A 155 -10.43 -14.54 4.10
CA GLY A 155 -9.82 -13.67 5.10
C GLY A 155 -9.63 -12.25 4.55
N THR A 156 -8.61 -11.55 5.08
CA THR A 156 -8.34 -10.16 4.71
C THR A 156 -7.29 -10.09 3.59
N GLU A 157 -7.64 -9.43 2.48
CA GLU A 157 -6.72 -9.07 1.40
C GLU A 157 -6.57 -7.54 1.34
N TYR A 158 -5.35 -7.09 1.08
CA TYR A 158 -5.02 -5.67 0.90
C TYR A 158 -4.60 -5.45 -0.54
N ILE A 159 -5.28 -4.56 -1.25
CA ILE A 159 -5.00 -4.23 -2.64
C ILE A 159 -4.43 -2.82 -2.67
N LEU A 160 -3.18 -2.69 -3.07
CA LEU A 160 -2.41 -1.45 -2.95
C LEU A 160 -2.01 -0.97 -4.33
N PHE A 161 -2.30 0.30 -4.61
CA PHE A 161 -2.01 0.94 -5.88
C PHE A 161 -0.99 2.05 -5.67
N LEU A 162 0.16 1.93 -6.33
CA LEU A 162 1.24 2.89 -6.24
C LEU A 162 1.44 3.61 -7.57
N ASP A 163 1.73 4.90 -7.51
CA ASP A 163 2.27 5.64 -8.65
C ASP A 163 3.64 5.05 -9.04
N ALA A 164 3.81 4.71 -10.32
CA ALA A 164 5.01 4.01 -10.78
C ALA A 164 6.26 4.90 -10.84
N ALA A 165 6.12 6.22 -10.89
CA ALA A 165 7.23 7.16 -11.02
C ALA A 165 7.66 7.75 -9.67
N ALA A 166 6.68 8.09 -8.82
CA ALA A 166 6.89 8.66 -7.50
C ALA A 166 6.92 7.60 -6.39
N HIS A 167 6.52 6.36 -6.69
CA HIS A 167 6.40 5.23 -5.76
C HIS A 167 5.45 5.50 -4.58
N GLN A 168 4.58 6.50 -4.71
CA GLN A 168 3.64 6.89 -3.67
C GLN A 168 2.42 5.97 -3.68
N LEU A 169 1.94 5.57 -2.50
CA LEU A 169 0.64 4.92 -2.38
C LEU A 169 -0.44 5.94 -2.74
N VAL A 170 -1.26 5.64 -3.75
CA VAL A 170 -2.31 6.55 -4.25
C VAL A 170 -3.72 6.02 -3.97
N ARG A 171 -3.87 4.70 -3.89
CA ARG A 171 -5.13 4.06 -3.52
C ARG A 171 -4.86 2.74 -2.79
N ALA A 172 -5.75 2.38 -1.87
CA ALA A 172 -5.77 1.06 -1.27
C ALA A 172 -7.21 0.57 -1.09
N GLU A 173 -7.37 -0.75 -1.08
CA GLU A 173 -8.62 -1.42 -0.71
C GLU A 173 -8.33 -2.49 0.34
N VAL A 174 -9.25 -2.64 1.29
CA VAL A 174 -9.30 -3.80 2.19
C VAL A 174 -10.50 -4.64 1.81
N GLN A 175 -10.25 -5.88 1.44
CA GLN A 175 -11.29 -6.88 1.19
C GLN A 175 -11.31 -7.90 2.31
N VAL A 176 -12.50 -8.25 2.79
CA VAL A 176 -12.72 -9.30 3.78
C VAL A 176 -13.65 -10.34 3.16
N ASP A 177 -13.16 -11.57 3.04
CA ASP A 177 -13.83 -12.69 2.38
C ASP A 177 -14.35 -12.32 0.98
N GLY A 178 -13.49 -11.63 0.22
CA GLY A 178 -13.75 -11.20 -1.17
C GLY A 178 -14.71 -10.02 -1.31
N VAL A 179 -15.11 -9.38 -0.20
CA VAL A 179 -15.96 -8.18 -0.20
C VAL A 179 -15.14 -6.96 0.19
N THR A 180 -15.11 -5.93 -0.65
CA THR A 180 -14.49 -4.65 -0.30
C THR A 180 -15.19 -4.02 0.90
N ARG A 181 -14.43 -3.86 1.99
CA ARG A 181 -14.86 -3.24 3.25
C ARG A 181 -14.35 -1.81 3.39
N LEU A 182 -13.22 -1.51 2.77
CA LEU A 182 -12.61 -0.19 2.84
C LEU A 182 -11.99 0.17 1.50
N GLU A 183 -12.22 1.40 1.08
CA GLU A 183 -11.47 2.08 0.04
C GLU A 183 -10.76 3.28 0.66
N ALA A 184 -9.51 3.49 0.29
CA ALA A 184 -8.68 4.61 0.73
C ALA A 184 -8.04 5.29 -0.48
N VAL A 185 -8.18 6.61 -0.58
CA VAL A 185 -7.51 7.44 -1.59
C VAL A 185 -6.56 8.37 -0.88
N PHE A 186 -5.29 8.35 -1.30
CA PHE A 186 -4.21 9.11 -0.67
C PHE A 186 -3.91 10.35 -1.50
N GLU A 187 -3.97 11.50 -0.84
CA GLU A 187 -3.69 12.83 -1.40
C GLU A 187 -2.50 13.45 -0.67
N ASP A 188 -1.77 14.32 -1.35
CA ASP A 188 -0.59 15.03 -0.83
C ASP A 188 0.42 14.10 -0.12
N PHE A 189 0.59 12.89 -0.66
CA PHE A 189 1.44 11.86 -0.08
C PHE A 189 2.91 12.30 -0.15
N THR A 190 3.58 12.29 0.99
CA THR A 190 5.01 12.62 1.07
C THR A 190 5.76 11.56 1.86
N MET A 191 6.98 11.29 1.40
CA MET A 191 7.90 10.33 1.97
C MET A 191 9.11 11.05 2.55
N GLU A 192 9.53 10.64 3.74
CA GLU A 192 10.74 11.12 4.39
C GLU A 192 11.68 9.93 4.56
N MET A 193 12.88 9.99 3.97
CA MET A 193 13.89 8.93 4.06
C MET A 193 14.68 9.05 5.37
N THR A 194 15.18 7.95 5.91
CA THR A 194 16.22 8.01 6.95
C THR A 194 17.49 8.60 6.34
N ASP A 195 18.10 9.54 7.05
CA ASP A 195 19.45 9.99 6.75
C ASP A 195 20.41 8.82 6.97
N ASP A 196 20.73 8.07 5.92
CA ASP A 196 22.00 7.34 5.90
C ASP A 196 22.55 7.20 4.46
N ASP A 197 23.79 7.67 4.34
CA ASP A 197 24.77 7.52 3.26
C ASP A 197 24.66 8.40 1.99
N THR A 198 24.72 9.73 2.17
CA THR A 198 25.49 10.53 1.19
C THR A 198 26.96 10.27 1.47
N GLY A 199 27.50 9.25 0.82
CA GLY A 199 28.88 8.80 0.99
C GLY A 199 29.88 9.94 1.09
N ASP A 200 30.58 9.94 2.21
CA ASP A 200 31.79 10.70 2.49
C ASP A 200 32.81 10.44 1.37
N ASN A 201 32.87 11.35 0.38
CA ASN A 201 34.05 11.45 -0.48
C ASN A 201 35.15 12.09 0.36
N ALA A 202 35.75 11.26 1.22
CA ALA A 202 37.03 11.54 1.81
C ALA A 202 38.02 11.81 0.68
N ASP A 203 38.38 13.08 0.58
CA ASP A 203 39.57 13.63 -0.04
C ASP A 203 40.77 12.70 0.14
N LEU A 204 41.04 11.85 -0.85
CA LEU A 204 42.30 11.15 -0.97
C LEU A 204 43.33 12.08 -1.61
N GLY A 205 43.69 13.12 -0.86
CA GLY A 205 44.95 13.81 -1.04
C GLY A 205 46.11 12.86 -0.76
N GLY A 206 46.91 12.56 -1.78
CA GLY A 206 48.16 11.81 -1.59
C GLY A 206 48.97 11.64 -2.88
N GLY A 207 50.04 12.42 -3.02
CA GLY A 207 51.16 12.16 -3.94
C GLY A 207 51.59 13.34 -4.78
#